data_AF-A0A6C1B2P2-F1
#
_entry.id   AF-A0A6C1B2P2-F1
#
_cell.length_a   1.000
_cell.length_b   1.000
_cell.length_c   1.000
_cell.angle_alpha   90.00
_cell.angle_beta   90.00
_cell.angle_gamma   90.00
#
_symmetry.space_group_name_H-M   'P 1'
#
loop_
_entity.id
_entity.type
_entity.pdbx_description
1 polymer ?
#
loop_
_entity_poly.entity_id
_entity_poly.type
_entity_poly.pdbx_seq_one_letter_code
_entity_poly.pdbx_strand_id
1 'polypeptide(L)'
;MNSLDLIRDFAKNHGNIAPETVVPEATLADIGIDSLMLLELLFDFEEKTGITLPKDLPNPTTVQDLVTQLDRLGLQPTSGS
;
A
#
# COMPACT_ATOMS: atom_id res chain seq x y z
N MET A 1 -10.14 7.40 4.27
CA MET A 1 -8.75 7.52 3.79
C MET A 1 -8.59 6.48 2.70
N ASN A 2 -8.08 6.82 1.53
CA ASN A 2 -8.00 5.89 0.40
C ASN A 2 -6.65 5.12 0.44
N SER A 3 -6.53 3.97 -0.22
CA SER A 3 -5.34 3.10 -0.10
C SER A 3 -4.02 3.83 -0.44
N LEU A 4 -4.04 4.73 -1.42
CA LEU A 4 -2.88 5.54 -1.79
C LEU A 4 -2.42 6.49 -0.67
N ASP A 5 -3.36 7.01 0.11
CA ASP A 5 -3.07 7.95 1.20
C ASP A 5 -2.42 7.22 2.39
N LEU A 6 -2.82 5.98 2.64
CA LEU A 6 -2.18 5.09 3.63
C LEU A 6 -0.73 4.77 3.23
N ILE A 7 -0.51 4.43 1.96
CA ILE A 7 0.83 4.16 1.43
C ILE A 7 1.72 5.41 1.57
N ARG A 8 1.18 6.60 1.27
CA ARG A 8 1.90 7.88 1.43
C ARG A 8 2.26 8.18 2.88
N ASP A 9 1.32 7.99 3.80
CA ASP A 9 1.55 8.19 5.22
C ASP A 9 2.62 7.24 5.74
N PHE A 10 2.52 5.95 5.39
CA PHE A 10 3.52 4.96 5.75
C PHE A 10 4.91 5.30 5.18
N ALA A 11 4.98 5.58 3.87
CA ALA A 11 6.24 5.89 3.18
C ALA A 11 6.92 7.13 3.78
N LYS A 12 6.13 8.13 4.19
CA LYS A 12 6.63 9.32 4.88
C LYS A 12 7.12 9.01 6.29
N ASN A 13 6.35 8.27 7.08
CA ASN A 13 6.62 8.05 8.50
C ASN A 13 7.71 6.99 8.76
N HIS A 14 7.79 5.98 7.90
CA HIS A 14 8.72 4.84 8.04
C HIS A 14 9.87 4.88 7.04
N GLY A 15 9.60 5.29 5.80
CA GLY A 15 10.61 5.30 4.73
C GLY A 15 11.36 6.61 4.56
N ASN A 16 10.93 7.70 5.21
CA ASN A 16 11.39 9.06 4.93
C ASN A 16 11.29 9.41 3.41
N ILE A 17 10.27 8.83 2.76
CA ILE A 17 9.98 9.02 1.33
C ILE A 17 9.02 10.20 1.21
N ALA A 18 9.29 11.12 0.28
CA ALA A 18 8.40 12.25 0.06
C ALA A 18 7.06 11.75 -0.52
N PRO A 19 5.90 12.07 0.08
CA PRO A 19 4.61 11.53 -0.36
C PRO A 19 4.22 11.96 -1.79
N GLU A 20 4.86 13.02 -2.30
CA GLU A 20 4.73 13.49 -3.69
C GLU A 20 5.36 12.54 -4.72
N THR A 21 6.35 11.73 -4.35
CA THR A 21 6.96 10.74 -5.26
C THR A 21 6.15 9.44 -5.32
N VAL A 22 5.28 9.21 -4.33
CA VAL A 22 4.36 8.08 -4.27
C VAL A 22 3.18 8.36 -5.20
N VAL A 23 3.43 8.15 -6.50
CA VAL A 23 2.46 8.26 -7.59
C VAL A 23 2.16 6.88 -8.18
N PRO A 24 0.95 6.64 -8.72
CA PRO A 24 0.55 5.32 -9.21
C PRO A 24 1.51 4.69 -10.22
N GLU A 25 2.11 5.51 -11.07
CA GLU A 25 3.03 5.11 -12.14
C GLU A 25 4.44 4.75 -11.63
N ALA A 26 4.79 5.16 -10.40
CA ALA A 26 6.10 4.87 -9.84
C ALA A 26 6.23 3.39 -9.46
N THR A 27 7.42 2.84 -9.67
CA THR A 27 7.75 1.50 -9.17
C THR A 27 8.11 1.58 -7.69
N LEU A 28 7.79 0.54 -6.92
CA LEU A 28 8.10 0.50 -5.49
C LEU A 28 9.61 0.63 -5.24
N ALA A 29 10.43 -0.01 -6.06
CA ALA A 29 11.89 0.08 -5.99
C ALA A 29 12.41 1.51 -6.26
N ASP A 30 11.83 2.24 -7.21
CA ASP A 30 12.27 3.60 -7.57
C ASP A 30 12.02 4.61 -6.44
N ILE A 31 10.93 4.43 -5.69
CA ILE A 31 10.63 5.26 -4.51
C ILE A 31 11.28 4.74 -3.22
N GLY A 32 12.09 3.68 -3.28
CA GLY A 32 12.81 3.13 -2.13
C GLY A 32 11.99 2.22 -1.22
N ILE A 33 10.87 1.68 -1.71
CA ILE A 33 10.12 0.61 -1.03
C ILE A 33 10.71 -0.75 -1.46
N ASP A 34 11.62 -1.26 -0.65
CA ASP A 34 12.17 -2.62 -0.78
C ASP A 34 11.23 -3.68 -0.19
N SER A 35 11.54 -4.97 -0.40
CA SER A 35 10.72 -6.09 0.09
C SER A 35 10.46 -6.06 1.61
N LEU A 36 11.39 -5.57 2.43
CA LEU A 36 11.19 -5.46 3.88
C LEU A 36 10.21 -4.32 4.22
N MET A 37 10.39 -3.15 3.61
CA MET A 37 9.50 -2.01 3.79
C MET A 37 8.08 -2.33 3.30
N LEU A 38 7.96 -3.11 2.21
CA LEU A 38 6.69 -3.63 1.75
C LEU A 38 6.04 -4.53 2.81
N LEU A 39 6.78 -5.46 3.41
CA LEU A 39 6.22 -6.30 4.47
C LEU A 39 5.74 -5.46 5.67
N GLU A 40 6.53 -4.47 6.09
CA GLU A 40 6.14 -3.56 7.17
C GLU A 40 4.88 -2.75 6.82
N LEU A 41 4.76 -2.29 5.57
CA LEU A 41 3.57 -1.59 5.08
C LEU A 41 2.33 -2.49 5.14
N LEU A 42 2.47 -3.76 4.72
CA LEU A 42 1.39 -4.72 4.79
C LEU A 42 0.95 -4.94 6.24
N PHE A 43 1.88 -5.15 7.18
CA PHE A 43 1.55 -5.29 8.60
C PHE A 43 0.89 -4.03 9.19
N ASP A 44 1.42 -2.84 8.89
CA ASP A 44 0.82 -1.57 9.32
C ASP A 44 -0.60 -1.39 8.77
N PHE A 45 -0.84 -1.83 7.53
CA PHE A 45 -2.19 -1.88 6.96
C PHE A 45 -3.10 -2.83 7.74
N GLU A 46 -2.68 -4.07 8.03
CA GLU A 46 -3.48 -5.03 8.82
C GLU A 46 -3.85 -4.46 10.19
N GLU A 47 -2.89 -3.83 10.87
CA GLU A 47 -3.09 -3.22 12.20
C GLU A 47 -4.04 -2.02 12.12
N LYS A 48 -3.90 -1.15 11.10
CA LYS A 48 -4.74 0.04 10.93
C LYS A 48 -6.17 -0.28 10.48
N THR A 49 -6.35 -1.29 9.63
CA THR A 49 -7.66 -1.64 9.06
C THR A 49 -8.33 -2.81 9.78
N GLY A 50 -7.60 -3.57 10.58
CA GLY A 50 -8.08 -4.81 11.22
C GLY A 50 -8.32 -5.97 10.25
N ILE A 51 -7.80 -5.89 9.02
CA ILE A 51 -7.98 -6.91 7.98
C ILE A 51 -6.73 -7.77 7.91
N THR A 52 -6.90 -9.08 7.78
CA THR A 52 -5.77 -9.98 7.55
C THR A 52 -5.47 -10.12 6.06
N LEU A 53 -4.23 -9.82 5.67
CA LEU A 53 -3.73 -9.93 4.31
C LEU A 53 -3.44 -11.41 3.96
N PRO A 54 -3.88 -11.91 2.79
CA PRO A 54 -3.54 -13.26 2.36
C PRO A 54 -2.02 -13.41 2.15
N LYS A 55 -1.48 -14.56 2.56
CA LYS A 55 -0.03 -14.86 2.50
C LYS A 55 0.49 -15.02 1.08
N ASP A 56 -0.40 -15.26 0.12
CA ASP A 56 -0.10 -15.50 -1.29
C ASP A 56 -0.35 -14.24 -2.15
N LEU A 57 -0.27 -13.05 -1.53
CA LEU A 57 -0.40 -11.81 -2.31
C LEU A 57 0.73 -11.71 -3.33
N PRO A 58 0.41 -11.43 -4.60
CA PRO A 58 1.44 -11.21 -5.60
C PRO A 58 2.29 -10.01 -5.19
N ASN A 59 3.59 -10.07 -5.40
CA ASN A 59 4.46 -8.93 -5.09
C ASN A 59 4.14 -7.75 -6.03
N PRO A 60 3.66 -6.62 -5.50
CA PRO A 60 3.41 -5.44 -6.32
C PRO A 60 4.70 -4.88 -6.88
N THR A 61 4.68 -4.51 -8.15
CA THR A 61 5.81 -3.84 -8.80
C THR A 61 5.70 -2.32 -8.73
N THR A 62 4.47 -1.80 -8.80
CA THR A 62 4.19 -0.36 -8.79
C THR A 62 3.30 0.04 -7.63
N VAL A 63 3.26 1.34 -7.35
CA VAL A 63 2.33 1.91 -6.37
C VAL A 63 0.89 1.60 -6.77
N GLN A 64 0.52 1.70 -8.06
CA GLN A 64 -0.82 1.35 -8.52
C GLN A 64 -1.17 -0.12 -8.25
N ASP A 65 -0.20 -1.03 -8.42
CA ASP A 65 -0.43 -2.45 -8.14
C ASP A 65 -0.75 -2.66 -6.66
N LEU A 66 0.08 -2.10 -5.77
CA LEU A 66 -0.15 -2.16 -4.32
C LEU A 66 -1.48 -1.51 -3.92
N VAL A 67 -1.80 -0.33 -4.45
CA VAL A 67 -3.09 0.34 -4.23
C VAL A 67 -4.25 -0.58 -4.62
N THR A 68 -4.18 -1.21 -5.79
CA THR A 68 -5.22 -2.11 -6.29
C THR A 68 -5.38 -3.32 -5.39
N GLN A 69 -4.27 -3.89 -4.91
CA GLN A 69 -4.32 -5.02 -3.99
C GLN A 69 -4.96 -4.64 -2.65
N LEU A 70 -4.54 -3.52 -2.05
CA LEU A 70 -5.09 -3.05 -0.78
C LEU A 70 -6.55 -2.62 -0.90
N ASP A 71 -6.94 -1.97 -2.00
CA ASP A 71 -8.32 -1.58 -2.27
C ASP A 71 -9.25 -2.79 -2.34
N ARG A 72 -8.84 -3.86 -3.06
CA ARG A 72 -9.58 -5.13 -3.14
C ARG A 72 -9.81 -5.78 -1.78
N LEU A 73 -8.99 -5.47 -0.78
CA LEU A 73 -9.03 -6.08 0.55
C LEU A 73 -9.72 -5.19 1.58
N GLY A 74 -9.45 -3.88 1.56
CA GLY A 74 -9.88 -2.93 2.58
C GLY A 74 -10.97 -1.95 2.15
N LEU A 75 -11.23 -1.79 0.85
CA LEU A 75 -12.20 -0.85 0.34
C LEU A 75 -12.93 -1.49 -0.85
N GLN A 76 -13.80 -2.43 -0.54
CA GLN A 76 -15.08 -2.35 -1.22
C GLN A 76 -15.70 -1.04 -0.72
N PRO A 77 -15.90 0.02 -1.53
CA PRO A 77 -17.17 0.70 -1.35
C PRO A 77 -18.18 -0.42 -1.44
N THR A 78 -19.09 -0.50 -0.49
CA THR A 78 -20.35 -1.16 -0.75
C THR A 78 -20.95 -0.41 -1.93
N SER A 79 -20.55 -0.77 -3.16
CA SER A 79 -21.35 -0.59 -4.35
C SER A 79 -22.48 -1.59 -4.18
N GLY A 80 -23.38 -1.25 -3.24
CA GLY A 80 -24.75 -1.67 -3.33
C GLY A 80 -25.28 -1.00 -4.59
N SER A 81 -25.40 -1.79 -5.65
CA SER A 81 -26.52 -1.85 -6.62
C SER A 81 -26.12 -2.71 -7.80
#